data_AF-A0A7K3X3H9-F1
#
_entry.id   AF-A0A7K3X3H9-F1
#
_cell.length_a   1.000
_cell.length_b   1.000
_cell.length_c   1.000
_cell.angle_alpha   90.00
_cell.angle_beta   90.00
_cell.angle_gamma   90.00
#
_symmetry.space_group_name_H-M   'P 1'
#
loop_
_entity.id
_entity.type
_entity.pdbx_description
1 polymer ?
#
loop_
_entity_poly.entity_id
_entity_poly.type
_entity_poly.pdbx_seq_one_letter_code
_entity_poly.pdbx_strand_id
1 'polypeptide(L)'
;MSEPEVLPWDRQRSEPERAYGYFALYRDVGRTRTVAKVAEQVHKSRDYLHKLATKWRWVQRAQAWDREEDRLYAESLAEQRRDMARRHARVASALQGKIVARLQTLDASKLTPGDVARWLEVSTRVERLALGLPDSTTAHTGPDGGPIRAEVEQMSEQQRADFFRALMAEAAARAGQANLTAEPDDPGGDDEEEPGGETEQG
;
A
#
# COMPACT_ATOMS: atom_id res chain seq x y z
N MET A 1 25.98 15.70 23.69
CA MET A 1 25.48 15.28 22.37
C MET A 1 26.27 14.04 22.00
N SER A 2 25.62 12.89 21.86
CA SER A 2 26.29 11.67 21.42
C SER A 2 26.70 11.84 19.96
N GLU A 3 27.93 11.48 19.60
CA GLU A 3 28.35 11.44 18.21
C GLU A 3 27.47 10.46 17.43
N PRO A 4 27.08 10.79 16.18
CA PRO A 4 26.30 9.87 15.35
C PRO A 4 27.08 8.58 15.13
N GLU A 5 26.38 7.45 15.23
CA GLU A 5 26.97 6.13 15.02
C GLU A 5 27.47 6.01 13.57
N VAL A 6 28.75 5.68 13.38
CA VAL A 6 29.34 5.48 12.05
C VAL A 6 28.82 4.16 11.49
N LEU A 7 28.00 4.23 10.44
CA LEU A 7 27.41 3.05 9.83
C LEU A 7 28.48 2.28 9.03
N PRO A 8 28.28 0.97 8.78
CA PRO A 8 29.23 0.17 8.02
C PRO A 8 29.54 0.75 6.63
N TRP A 9 28.57 1.40 5.99
CA TRP A 9 28.72 2.00 4.66
C TRP A 9 29.24 3.44 4.69
N ASP A 10 29.42 4.06 5.87
CA ASP A 10 30.03 5.39 5.98
C ASP A 10 31.55 5.32 5.85
N ARG A 11 32.21 6.47 5.75
CA ARG A 11 33.67 6.55 5.77
C ARG A 11 34.19 6.09 7.13
N GLN A 12 35.06 5.08 7.11
CA GLN A 12 35.57 4.48 8.34
C GLN A 12 36.67 5.33 8.98
N ARG A 13 36.89 5.15 10.29
CA ARG A 13 37.98 5.82 11.00
C ARG A 13 39.32 5.48 10.34
N SER A 14 40.10 6.51 10.04
CA SER A 14 41.38 6.41 9.33
C SER A 14 41.28 5.94 7.87
N GLU A 15 40.08 5.86 7.29
CA GLU A 15 39.89 5.63 5.85
C GLU A 15 40.27 6.89 5.08
N PRO A 16 41.24 6.83 4.14
CA PRO A 16 41.51 7.95 3.26
C PRO A 16 40.27 8.26 2.42
N GLU A 17 39.97 9.54 2.24
CA GLU A 17 38.81 10.00 1.46
C GLU A 17 38.76 9.37 0.06
N ARG A 18 39.90 9.28 -0.63
CA ARG A 18 39.99 8.59 -1.92
C ARG A 18 39.61 7.10 -1.85
N ALA A 19 39.97 6.41 -0.77
CA ALA A 19 39.61 5.00 -0.60
C ALA A 19 38.10 4.84 -0.38
N TYR A 20 37.51 5.74 0.41
CA TYR A 20 36.06 5.81 0.59
C TYR A 20 35.34 6.15 -0.71
N GLY A 21 35.84 7.09 -1.51
CA GLY A 21 35.27 7.41 -2.82
C GLY A 21 35.21 6.20 -3.76
N TYR A 22 36.25 5.35 -3.78
CA TYR A 22 36.20 4.10 -4.55
C TYR A 22 35.22 3.08 -3.96
N PHE A 23 35.09 3.02 -2.63
CA PHE A 23 34.08 2.18 -1.99
C PHE A 23 32.65 2.63 -2.36
N ALA A 24 32.37 3.93 -2.32
CA ALA A 24 31.07 4.49 -2.71
C ALA A 24 30.72 4.08 -4.14
N LEU A 25 31.66 4.23 -5.10
CA LEU A 25 31.48 3.74 -6.47
C LEU A 25 31.21 2.23 -6.51
N TYR A 26 31.96 1.43 -5.74
CA TYR A 26 31.74 -0.02 -5.66
C TYR A 26 30.35 -0.40 -5.12
N ARG A 27 29.88 0.31 -4.09
CA ARG A 27 28.54 0.14 -3.50
C ARG A 27 27.46 0.50 -4.53
N ASP A 28 27.62 1.63 -5.20
CA ASP A 28 26.63 2.24 -6.10
C ASP A 28 26.46 1.48 -7.43
N VAL A 29 27.42 0.63 -7.82
CA VAL A 29 27.22 -0.36 -8.91
C VAL A 29 26.10 -1.36 -8.58
N GLY A 30 25.73 -1.50 -7.30
CA GLY A 30 24.65 -2.38 -6.87
C GLY A 30 25.01 -3.86 -6.97
N ARG A 31 24.00 -4.74 -7.07
CA ARG A 31 24.16 -6.20 -6.91
C ARG A 31 25.11 -6.87 -7.92
N THR A 32 25.41 -6.22 -9.05
CA THR A 32 26.35 -6.73 -10.06
C THR A 32 27.79 -6.24 -9.87
N ARG A 33 28.09 -5.64 -8.71
CA ARG A 33 29.38 -5.04 -8.39
C ARG A 33 30.52 -6.03 -8.48
N THR A 34 31.60 -5.57 -9.09
CA THR A 34 32.90 -6.25 -9.04
C THR A 34 33.98 -5.20 -8.92
N VAL A 35 35.09 -5.55 -8.26
CA VAL A 35 36.25 -4.65 -8.17
C VAL A 35 36.81 -4.33 -9.56
N ALA A 36 36.68 -5.26 -10.51
CA ALA A 36 37.09 -5.06 -11.90
C ALA A 36 36.33 -3.92 -12.59
N LYS A 37 35.00 -3.88 -12.46
CA LYS A 37 34.16 -2.81 -13.04
C LYS A 37 34.55 -1.44 -12.51
N VAL A 38 34.76 -1.33 -11.20
CA VAL A 38 35.15 -0.05 -10.57
C VAL A 38 36.56 0.34 -11.02
N ALA A 39 37.49 -0.61 -11.07
CA ALA A 39 38.88 -0.34 -11.50
C ALA A 39 38.95 0.22 -12.93
N GLU A 40 38.13 -0.31 -13.84
CA GLU A 40 37.97 0.22 -15.20
C GLU A 40 37.39 1.64 -15.18
N GLN A 41 36.30 1.86 -14.43
CA GLN A 41 35.63 3.15 -14.30
C GLN A 41 36.56 4.26 -13.74
N VAL A 42 37.44 3.93 -12.80
CA VAL A 42 38.36 4.91 -12.19
C VAL A 42 39.76 4.92 -12.81
N HIS A 43 39.97 4.15 -13.88
CA HIS A 43 41.25 3.99 -14.58
C HIS A 43 42.41 3.64 -13.61
N LYS A 44 42.19 2.64 -12.75
CA LYS A 44 43.20 2.11 -11.81
C LYS A 44 43.42 0.62 -12.03
N SER A 45 44.55 0.10 -11.52
CA SER A 45 44.80 -1.33 -11.60
C SER A 45 43.84 -2.11 -10.69
N ARG A 46 43.41 -3.27 -11.19
CA ARG A 46 42.53 -4.18 -10.43
C ARG A 46 43.15 -4.59 -9.09
N ASP A 47 44.45 -4.87 -9.08
CA ASP A 47 45.16 -5.29 -7.86
C ASP A 47 45.21 -4.18 -6.81
N TYR A 48 45.34 -2.92 -7.23
CA TYR A 48 45.30 -1.78 -6.32
C TYR A 48 43.92 -1.66 -5.64
N LEU A 49 42.84 -1.75 -6.41
CA LEU A 49 41.50 -1.71 -5.82
C LEU A 49 41.17 -2.98 -5.03
N HIS A 50 41.67 -4.15 -5.41
CA HIS A 50 41.49 -5.37 -4.61
C HIS A 50 42.16 -5.23 -3.23
N LYS A 51 43.35 -4.65 -3.15
CA LYS A 51 44.02 -4.37 -1.86
C LYS A 51 43.19 -3.41 -1.00
N LEU A 52 42.64 -2.35 -1.59
CA LEU A 52 41.75 -1.43 -0.88
C LEU A 52 40.45 -2.11 -0.43
N ALA A 53 39.83 -2.90 -1.31
CA ALA A 53 38.59 -3.60 -1.04
C ALA A 53 38.73 -4.58 0.13
N THR A 54 39.85 -5.32 0.18
CA THR A 54 40.16 -6.21 1.30
C THR A 54 40.46 -5.42 2.56
N LYS A 55 41.33 -4.40 2.49
CA LYS A 55 41.71 -3.58 3.65
C LYS A 55 40.51 -2.91 4.32
N TRP A 56 39.60 -2.39 3.52
CA TRP A 56 38.42 -1.63 3.95
C TRP A 56 37.11 -2.43 3.90
N ARG A 57 37.20 -3.76 3.77
CA ARG A 57 36.07 -4.70 3.89
C ARG A 57 34.87 -4.32 3.02
N TRP A 58 35.11 -3.95 1.76
CA TRP A 58 34.07 -3.42 0.87
C TRP A 58 32.88 -4.36 0.70
N VAL A 59 33.12 -5.68 0.64
CA VAL A 59 32.05 -6.67 0.48
C VAL A 59 31.08 -6.61 1.66
N GLN A 60 31.59 -6.64 2.90
CA GLN A 60 30.76 -6.62 4.10
C GLN A 60 29.97 -5.31 4.23
N ARG A 61 30.61 -4.19 3.91
CA ARG A 61 29.98 -2.86 3.96
C ARG A 61 28.90 -2.70 2.89
N ALA A 62 29.16 -3.15 1.67
CA ALA A 62 28.19 -3.14 0.58
C ALA A 62 27.00 -4.09 0.88
N GLN A 63 27.24 -5.25 1.49
CA GLN A 63 26.16 -6.13 1.95
C GLN A 63 25.32 -5.50 3.07
N ALA A 64 25.92 -4.70 3.96
CA ALA A 64 25.18 -3.98 4.97
C ALA A 64 24.29 -2.90 4.34
N TRP A 65 24.81 -2.17 3.36
CA TRP A 65 24.04 -1.21 2.57
C TRP A 65 22.87 -1.87 1.85
N ASP A 66 23.11 -3.00 1.17
CA ASP A 66 22.05 -3.71 0.44
C ASP A 66 20.90 -4.15 1.35
N ARG A 67 21.21 -4.58 2.58
CA ARG A 67 20.18 -4.95 3.55
C ARG A 67 19.35 -3.75 4.00
N GLU A 68 19.99 -2.60 4.14
CA GLU A 68 19.27 -1.37 4.53
C GLU A 68 18.40 -0.87 3.39
N GLU A 69 18.89 -0.89 2.15
CA GLU A 69 18.10 -0.58 0.96
C GLU A 69 16.90 -1.54 0.82
N ASP A 70 17.13 -2.85 1.01
CA ASP A 70 16.07 -3.85 0.97
C ASP A 70 15.02 -3.61 2.08
N ARG A 71 15.46 -3.18 3.29
CA ARG A 71 14.57 -2.82 4.41
C ARG A 71 13.71 -1.61 4.07
N LEU A 72 14.33 -0.53 3.60
CA LEU A 72 13.65 0.71 3.20
C LEU A 72 12.66 0.45 2.05
N TYR A 73 13.05 -0.37 1.07
CA TYR A 73 12.18 -0.76 -0.02
C TYR A 73 10.97 -1.57 0.48
N ALA A 74 11.18 -2.54 1.37
CA ALA A 74 10.10 -3.34 1.94
C ALA A 74 9.12 -2.47 2.76
N GLU A 75 9.64 -1.51 3.52
CA GLU A 75 8.84 -0.55 4.28
C GLU A 75 8.00 0.34 3.37
N SER A 76 8.59 0.91 2.32
CA SER A 76 7.89 1.70 1.31
C SER A 76 6.81 0.89 0.59
N LEU A 77 7.10 -0.36 0.22
CA LEU A 77 6.14 -1.23 -0.44
C LEU A 77 4.97 -1.60 0.49
N ALA A 78 5.24 -1.80 1.78
CA ALA A 78 4.20 -2.05 2.77
C ALA A 78 3.26 -0.84 2.90
N GLU A 79 3.80 0.37 2.89
CA GLU A 79 2.99 1.60 2.96
C GLU A 79 2.15 1.80 1.70
N GLN A 80 2.74 1.61 0.51
CA GLN A 80 2.00 1.67 -0.75
C GLN A 80 0.84 0.67 -0.80
N ARG A 81 1.02 -0.54 -0.23
CA ARG A 81 -0.05 -1.54 -0.11
C ARG A 81 -1.17 -1.07 0.82
N ARG A 82 -0.84 -0.45 1.96
CA ARG A 82 -1.85 0.10 2.89
C ARG A 82 -2.65 1.23 2.26
N ASP A 83 -1.98 2.13 1.57
CA ASP A 83 -2.61 3.24 0.87
C ASP A 83 -3.53 2.74 -0.27
N MET A 84 -3.05 1.79 -1.08
CA MET A 84 -3.88 1.12 -2.09
C MET A 84 -5.10 0.43 -1.48
N ALA A 85 -4.92 -0.29 -0.38
CA ALA A 85 -5.99 -0.94 0.36
C ALA A 85 -7.07 0.06 0.80
N ARG A 86 -6.65 1.18 1.40
CA ARG A 86 -7.55 2.26 1.83
C ARG A 86 -8.33 2.85 0.65
N ARG A 87 -7.68 3.16 -0.46
CA ARG A 87 -8.35 3.67 -1.67
C ARG A 87 -9.38 2.68 -2.22
N HIS A 88 -9.00 1.41 -2.34
CA HIS A 88 -9.91 0.39 -2.85
C HIS A 88 -11.11 0.17 -1.91
N ALA A 89 -10.90 0.21 -0.59
CA ALA A 89 -11.99 0.17 0.39
C ALA A 89 -12.95 1.34 0.20
N ARG A 90 -12.45 2.59 0.04
CA ARG A 90 -13.29 3.76 -0.24
C ARG A 90 -14.12 3.61 -1.51
N VAL A 91 -13.51 3.13 -2.60
CA VAL A 91 -14.22 2.88 -3.87
C VAL A 91 -15.30 1.79 -3.70
N ALA A 92 -14.99 0.73 -2.98
CA ALA A 92 -15.94 -0.35 -2.68
C ALA A 92 -17.14 0.18 -1.88
N SER A 93 -16.91 0.97 -0.83
CA SER A 93 -17.98 1.57 -0.03
C SER A 93 -18.83 2.54 -0.84
N ALA A 94 -18.22 3.36 -1.70
CA ALA A 94 -18.97 4.27 -2.58
C ALA A 94 -19.85 3.49 -3.58
N LEU A 95 -19.35 2.38 -4.13
CA LEU A 95 -20.12 1.50 -5.00
C LEU A 95 -21.28 0.83 -4.23
N GLN A 96 -21.04 0.34 -3.02
CA GLN A 96 -22.08 -0.21 -2.14
C GLN A 96 -23.17 0.83 -1.87
N GLY A 97 -22.82 2.08 -1.55
CA GLY A 97 -23.78 3.16 -1.35
C GLY A 97 -24.68 3.39 -2.58
N LYS A 98 -24.10 3.37 -3.80
CA LYS A 98 -24.88 3.47 -5.04
C LYS A 98 -25.79 2.27 -5.27
N ILE A 99 -25.33 1.06 -4.96
CA ILE A 99 -26.15 -0.16 -5.04
C ILE A 99 -27.32 -0.08 -4.06
N VAL A 100 -27.09 0.31 -2.81
CA VAL A 100 -28.13 0.50 -1.78
C VAL A 100 -29.16 1.54 -2.24
N ALA A 101 -28.71 2.71 -2.71
CA ALA A 101 -29.59 3.74 -3.23
C ALA A 101 -30.44 3.21 -4.40
N ARG A 102 -29.84 2.41 -5.29
CA ARG A 102 -30.58 1.80 -6.39
C ARG A 102 -31.61 0.78 -5.90
N LEU A 103 -31.24 -0.09 -4.95
CA LEU A 103 -32.12 -1.09 -4.34
C LEU A 103 -33.34 -0.48 -3.65
N GLN A 104 -33.19 0.68 -3.00
CA GLN A 104 -34.32 1.41 -2.40
C GLN A 104 -35.37 1.87 -3.42
N THR A 105 -34.97 2.08 -4.67
CA THR A 105 -35.85 2.52 -5.76
C THR A 105 -36.32 1.37 -6.66
N LEU A 106 -35.76 0.17 -6.47
CA LEU A 106 -36.12 -1.01 -7.25
C LEU A 106 -37.38 -1.64 -6.66
N ASP A 107 -38.28 -2.05 -7.55
CA ASP A 107 -39.42 -2.88 -7.20
C ASP A 107 -38.91 -4.26 -6.77
N ALA A 108 -38.93 -4.52 -5.46
CA ALA A 108 -38.42 -5.75 -4.86
C ALA A 108 -39.09 -7.01 -5.42
N SER A 109 -40.30 -6.90 -5.99
CA SER A 109 -41.00 -8.01 -6.65
C SER A 109 -40.34 -8.47 -7.96
N LYS A 110 -39.44 -7.65 -8.53
CA LYS A 110 -38.75 -7.92 -9.80
C LYS A 110 -37.30 -8.37 -9.64
N LEU A 111 -36.75 -8.35 -8.43
CA LEU A 111 -35.40 -8.83 -8.15
C LEU A 111 -35.43 -10.32 -7.86
N THR A 112 -34.58 -11.09 -8.56
CA THR A 112 -34.41 -12.49 -8.20
C THR A 112 -33.46 -12.60 -6.99
N PRO A 113 -33.67 -13.58 -6.11
CA PRO A 113 -32.71 -13.98 -5.08
C PRO A 113 -31.25 -14.08 -5.57
N GLY A 114 -31.05 -14.55 -6.79
CA GLY A 114 -29.74 -14.72 -7.40
C GLY A 114 -29.03 -13.40 -7.73
N ASP A 115 -29.78 -12.35 -8.06
CA ASP A 115 -29.21 -11.04 -8.37
C ASP A 115 -28.71 -10.33 -7.12
N VAL A 116 -29.46 -10.42 -6.02
CA VAL A 116 -29.09 -9.85 -4.72
C VAL A 116 -27.86 -10.55 -4.13
N ALA A 117 -27.81 -11.88 -4.19
CA ALA A 117 -26.65 -12.65 -3.74
C ALA A 117 -25.40 -12.32 -4.55
N ARG A 118 -25.53 -12.16 -5.88
CA ARG A 118 -24.40 -11.85 -6.77
C ARG A 118 -23.84 -10.45 -6.51
N TRP A 119 -24.68 -9.46 -6.22
CA TRP A 119 -24.22 -8.11 -5.90
C TRP A 119 -23.50 -8.04 -4.55
N LEU A 120 -24.02 -8.73 -3.53
CA LEU A 120 -23.38 -8.83 -2.23
C LEU A 120 -22.01 -9.52 -2.32
N GLU A 121 -21.96 -10.64 -3.05
CA GLU A 121 -20.75 -11.41 -3.32
C GLU A 121 -19.67 -10.55 -3.98
N VAL A 122 -20.03 -9.82 -5.05
CA VAL A 122 -19.08 -8.94 -5.74
C VAL A 122 -18.59 -7.81 -4.82
N SER A 123 -19.48 -7.18 -4.04
CA SER A 123 -19.08 -6.07 -3.17
C SER A 123 -18.19 -6.50 -2.00
N THR A 124 -18.46 -7.66 -1.40
CA THR A 124 -17.69 -8.19 -0.25
C THR A 124 -16.33 -8.73 -0.70
N ARG A 125 -16.26 -9.33 -1.90
CA ARG A 125 -15.00 -9.78 -2.49
C ARG A 125 -14.05 -8.62 -2.74
N VAL A 126 -14.54 -7.52 -3.31
CA VAL A 126 -13.73 -6.33 -3.57
C VAL A 126 -13.18 -5.75 -2.25
N GLU A 127 -13.97 -5.72 -1.18
CA GLU A 127 -13.54 -5.26 0.15
C GLU A 127 -12.47 -6.17 0.78
N ARG A 128 -12.66 -7.48 0.75
CA ARG A 128 -11.69 -8.45 1.30
C ARG A 128 -10.34 -8.38 0.57
N LEU A 129 -10.38 -8.31 -0.75
CA LEU A 129 -9.19 -8.15 -1.58
C LEU A 129 -8.51 -6.81 -1.32
N ALA A 130 -9.28 -5.73 -1.16
CA ALA A 130 -8.75 -4.41 -0.80
C ALA A 130 -8.02 -4.46 0.54
N LEU A 131 -8.53 -5.18 1.54
CA LEU A 131 -7.92 -5.29 2.87
C LEU A 131 -6.78 -6.32 2.94
N GLY A 132 -6.37 -6.92 1.82
CA GLY A 132 -5.31 -7.93 1.78
C GLY A 132 -5.68 -9.24 2.48
N LEU A 133 -6.96 -9.45 2.76
CA LEU A 133 -7.47 -10.72 3.28
C LEU A 133 -7.48 -11.73 2.13
N PRO A 134 -7.07 -12.99 2.37
CA PRO A 134 -7.13 -14.01 1.33
C PRO A 134 -8.56 -14.10 0.77
N ASP A 135 -8.62 -14.34 -0.55
CA ASP A 135 -9.85 -14.70 -1.26
C ASP A 135 -10.25 -16.08 -0.73
N SER A 136 -10.84 -16.05 0.44
CA SER A 136 -11.49 -17.22 0.94
C SER A 136 -12.76 -17.29 0.13
N THR A 137 -12.81 -18.25 -0.76
CA THR A 137 -14.01 -19.03 -1.03
C THR A 137 -14.49 -19.70 0.28
N THR A 138 -14.49 -18.99 1.43
CA THR A 138 -15.38 -19.31 2.53
C THR A 138 -16.74 -19.00 1.97
N ALA A 139 -17.36 -20.08 1.51
CA ALA A 139 -18.78 -20.22 1.32
C ALA A 139 -19.51 -19.16 2.16
N HIS A 140 -20.15 -18.21 1.48
CA HIS A 140 -21.12 -17.36 2.12
C HIS A 140 -22.30 -18.25 2.36
N THR A 141 -22.41 -18.63 3.62
CA THR A 141 -23.33 -19.63 4.05
C THR A 141 -24.49 -19.02 4.79
N GLY A 142 -25.64 -19.68 4.74
CA GLY A 142 -26.74 -19.39 5.65
C GLY A 142 -26.35 -19.46 7.12
N PRO A 143 -27.34 -19.23 8.00
CA PRO A 143 -27.20 -19.43 9.45
C PRO A 143 -26.48 -20.75 9.82
N ASP A 144 -26.55 -21.76 8.96
CA ASP A 144 -26.03 -23.13 9.16
C ASP A 144 -24.81 -23.53 8.32
N GLY A 145 -24.18 -22.66 7.53
CA GLY A 145 -23.02 -23.14 6.75
C GLY A 145 -23.34 -23.66 5.33
N GLY A 146 -24.54 -23.41 4.76
CA GLY A 146 -24.93 -23.83 3.39
C GLY A 146 -24.97 -22.69 2.34
N PRO A 147 -24.75 -22.95 1.02
CA PRO A 147 -24.70 -21.89 0.00
C PRO A 147 -26.01 -21.07 -0.12
N ILE A 148 -25.92 -19.73 -0.04
CA ILE A 148 -27.07 -18.79 -0.08
C ILE A 148 -28.05 -19.07 -1.24
N ARG A 149 -27.57 -19.49 -2.41
CA ARG A 149 -28.44 -19.80 -3.56
C ARG A 149 -29.50 -20.86 -3.25
N ALA A 150 -29.14 -21.89 -2.48
CA ALA A 150 -30.04 -23.01 -2.18
C ALA A 150 -31.06 -22.68 -1.09
N GLU A 151 -30.74 -21.74 -0.21
CA GLU A 151 -31.58 -21.38 0.95
C GLU A 151 -32.61 -20.31 0.59
N VAL A 152 -32.24 -19.30 -0.20
CA VAL A 152 -33.17 -18.22 -0.58
C VAL A 152 -34.27 -18.72 -1.54
N GLU A 153 -34.00 -19.78 -2.31
CA GLU A 153 -35.01 -20.47 -3.13
C GLU A 153 -36.08 -21.20 -2.30
N GLN A 154 -35.78 -21.54 -1.03
CA GLN A 154 -36.70 -22.24 -0.12
C GLN A 154 -37.40 -21.28 0.87
N MET A 155 -37.04 -20.00 0.87
CA MET A 155 -37.62 -19.00 1.77
C MET A 155 -39.02 -18.56 1.32
N SER A 156 -39.95 -18.50 2.27
CA SER A 156 -41.25 -17.84 2.09
C SER A 156 -41.06 -16.35 1.74
N GLU A 157 -42.07 -15.71 1.14
CA GLU A 157 -42.02 -14.27 0.83
C GLU A 157 -41.67 -13.41 2.06
N GLN A 158 -42.20 -13.77 3.23
CA GLN A 158 -41.94 -13.06 4.46
C GLN A 158 -40.47 -13.18 4.90
N GLN A 159 -39.92 -14.39 4.87
CA GLN A 159 -38.50 -14.65 5.19
C GLN A 159 -37.57 -13.96 4.18
N ARG A 160 -37.96 -13.88 2.90
CA ARG A 160 -37.23 -13.11 1.88
C ARG A 160 -37.24 -11.62 2.17
N ALA A 161 -38.38 -11.06 2.57
CA ALA A 161 -38.51 -9.65 2.92
C ALA A 161 -37.69 -9.29 4.16
N ASP A 162 -37.68 -10.15 5.19
CA ASP A 162 -36.92 -9.93 6.41
C ASP A 162 -35.40 -10.08 6.18
N PHE A 163 -34.99 -11.07 5.40
CA PHE A 163 -33.60 -11.23 4.96
C PHE A 163 -33.13 -10.00 4.17
N PHE A 164 -33.95 -9.52 3.23
CA PHE A 164 -33.65 -8.34 2.43
C PHE A 164 -33.55 -7.07 3.29
N ARG A 165 -34.42 -6.91 4.30
CA ARG A 165 -34.38 -5.79 5.25
C ARG A 165 -33.11 -5.81 6.10
N ALA A 166 -32.74 -6.97 6.64
CA ALA A 166 -31.51 -7.14 7.41
C ALA A 166 -30.27 -6.85 6.56
N LEU A 167 -30.26 -7.30 5.31
CA LEU A 167 -29.19 -7.04 4.36
C LEU A 167 -29.02 -5.54 4.05
N MET A 168 -30.13 -4.85 3.81
CA MET A 168 -30.13 -3.40 3.57
C MET A 168 -29.65 -2.60 4.79
N ALA A 169 -29.99 -3.04 6.00
CA ALA A 169 -29.53 -2.41 7.24
C ALA A 169 -28.01 -2.58 7.44
N GLU A 170 -27.47 -3.77 7.19
CA GLU A 170 -26.03 -4.06 7.27
C GLU A 170 -25.24 -3.25 6.24
N ALA A 171 -25.71 -3.20 4.98
CA ALA A 171 -25.07 -2.42 3.93
C ALA A 171 -25.07 -0.90 4.24
N ALA A 172 -26.16 -0.38 4.80
CA ALA A 172 -26.25 1.01 5.22
C ALA A 172 -25.33 1.34 6.41
N ALA A 173 -25.25 0.44 7.40
CA ALA A 173 -24.35 0.59 8.55
C ALA A 173 -22.88 0.63 8.12
N ARG A 174 -22.47 -0.25 7.20
CA ARG A 174 -21.11 -0.29 6.66
C ARG A 174 -20.76 0.93 5.80
N ALA A 175 -21.69 1.38 4.97
CA ALA A 175 -21.53 2.63 4.22
C ALA A 175 -21.35 3.84 5.17
N GLY A 176 -22.05 3.86 6.30
CA GLY A 176 -21.91 4.89 7.33
C GLY A 176 -20.58 4.84 8.09
N GLN A 177 -20.09 3.65 8.46
CA GLN A 177 -18.82 3.47 9.20
C GLN A 177 -17.58 3.86 8.38
N ALA A 178 -17.58 3.59 7.07
CA ALA A 178 -16.49 4.03 6.19
C ALA A 178 -16.43 5.56 6.05
N ASN A 179 -17.58 6.25 6.12
CA ASN A 179 -17.65 7.71 6.06
C ASN A 179 -17.16 8.40 7.35
N LEU A 180 -17.21 7.71 8.49
CA LEU A 180 -16.72 8.19 9.79
C LEU A 180 -15.22 7.94 10.02
N THR A 181 -14.64 6.97 9.31
CA THR A 181 -13.20 6.63 9.39
C THR A 181 -12.36 7.34 8.33
N ALA A 182 -13.00 8.13 7.47
CA ALA A 182 -12.32 9.17 6.71
C ALA A 182 -11.89 10.26 7.71
N GLU A 183 -10.62 10.25 8.13
CA GLU A 183 -10.06 11.44 8.77
C GLU A 183 -10.29 12.65 7.86
N PRO A 184 -10.65 13.82 8.42
CA PRO A 184 -10.77 15.02 7.62
C PRO A 184 -9.41 15.26 6.95
N ASP A 185 -9.40 15.40 5.62
CA ASP A 185 -8.22 15.83 4.88
C ASP A 185 -7.71 17.10 5.58
N ASP A 186 -6.56 17.00 6.24
CA ASP A 186 -5.84 18.16 6.78
C ASP A 186 -5.43 19.01 5.58
N PRO A 187 -6.02 20.21 5.38
CA PRO A 187 -5.56 21.13 4.35
C PRO A 187 -4.35 21.89 4.91
N GLY A 188 -3.31 21.15 5.28
CA GLY A 188 -2.05 21.68 5.76
C GLY A 188 -1.16 22.07 4.59
N GLY A 189 -1.44 23.22 3.99
CA GLY A 189 -0.66 23.83 2.93
C GLY A 189 -1.03 25.29 2.80
N ASP A 190 -0.67 26.06 3.84
CA ASP A 190 -0.89 27.50 3.93
C ASP A 190 -0.42 28.21 2.66
N ASP A 191 -1.33 29.05 2.17
CA ASP A 191 -1.15 30.03 1.11
C ASP A 191 0.06 30.94 1.42
N GLU A 192 1.04 30.98 0.52
CA GLU A 192 2.00 32.09 0.50
C GLU A 192 1.26 33.36 0.06
N GLU A 193 0.96 34.21 1.04
CA GLU A 193 0.48 35.58 0.85
C GLU A 193 1.43 36.38 -0.06
N GLU A 194 0.86 36.98 -1.12
CA GLU A 194 1.50 38.06 -1.87
C GLU A 194 1.86 39.25 -0.97
N PRO A 195 3.02 39.90 -1.15
CA PRO A 195 3.16 41.30 -0.80
C PRO A 195 2.89 42.18 -2.02
N GLY A 196 2.01 43.16 -1.80
CA GLY A 196 1.46 44.05 -2.80
C GLY A 196 2.47 44.90 -3.57
N GLY A 197 2.10 45.20 -4.81
CA GLY A 197 2.68 46.23 -5.65
C GLY A 197 1.66 47.31 -5.98
N GLU A 198 1.38 48.19 -5.02
CA GLU A 198 0.86 49.52 -5.33
C GLU A 198 1.98 50.33 -5.98
N THR A 199 1.80 50.73 -7.23
CA THR A 199 2.48 51.92 -7.77
C THR A 199 1.44 52.76 -8.50
N GLU A 200 0.99 53.81 -7.82
CA GLU A 200 0.28 54.93 -8.41
C GLU A 200 1.26 56.11 -8.61
N GLN A 201 1.11 56.73 -9.77
CA GLN A 201 1.39 58.13 -10.13
C GLN A 201 2.81 58.59 -10.51
N GLY A 202 2.87 59.18 -11.70
CA GLY A 202 3.97 59.92 -12.32
C GLY A 202 3.67 60.20 -13.79
#